data_AF-A0A150GBJ7-F1
#
_entry.id   AF-A0A150GBJ7-F1
#
_cell.length_a   1.000
_cell.length_b   1.000
_cell.length_c   1.000
_cell.angle_alpha   90.00
_cell.angle_beta   90.00
_cell.angle_gamma   90.00
#
_symmetry.space_group_name_H-M   'P 1'
#
loop_
_entity.id
_entity.type
_entity.pdbx_description
1 polymer ?
#
loop_
_entity_poly.entity_id
_entity_poly.type
_entity_poly.pdbx_seq_one_letter_code
_entity_poly.pdbx_strand_id
1 'polypeptide(L)'
;MAFADPGVDMALVASAIYLTEQDWDSIATPVVVRRNLTVTGITGDPATLDLGYVKGKVRLVSGVTLTLHNLALTGYRAGSFVLAPGLDLVLPLPAGERAVVRLEGGALVLGLCYPLATAQQAARASANTSRPLALPGTNAYVLPDPLPPGCSADEPAAPPLERCYAYAQRYVDVATVSISVGPSGGPVANGYLRRFT
;
A
#
# COMPACT_ATOMS: atom_id res chain seq x y z
N MET A 1 15.42 -12.59 -1.91
CA MET A 1 14.32 -11.66 -1.63
C MET A 1 13.90 -11.78 -0.17
N ALA A 2 13.79 -10.67 0.56
CA ALA A 2 13.54 -10.65 2.01
C ALA A 2 12.27 -11.40 2.44
N PHE A 3 11.19 -11.34 1.66
CA PHE A 3 9.96 -12.07 1.99
C PHE A 3 10.18 -13.57 2.23
N ALA A 4 11.07 -14.19 1.43
CA ALA A 4 11.33 -15.63 1.44
C ALA A 4 12.35 -16.09 2.49
N ASP A 5 13.11 -15.16 3.09
CA ASP A 5 14.12 -15.49 4.08
C ASP A 5 13.53 -15.43 5.50
N PRO A 6 13.36 -16.56 6.21
CA PRO A 6 12.75 -16.58 7.53
C PRO A 6 13.59 -15.88 8.60
N GLY A 7 14.89 -15.65 8.38
CA GLY A 7 15.78 -14.93 9.30
C GLY A 7 15.76 -13.42 9.12
N VAL A 8 15.02 -12.90 8.14
CA VAL A 8 14.92 -11.48 7.85
C VAL A 8 13.60 -10.93 8.42
N ASP A 9 13.75 -10.03 9.39
CA ASP A 9 12.66 -9.21 9.97
C ASP A 9 12.66 -7.77 9.43
N MET A 10 13.76 -7.33 8.81
CA MET A 10 13.90 -6.00 8.22
C MET A 10 14.65 -6.05 6.89
N ALA A 11 14.13 -5.37 5.87
CA ALA A 11 14.73 -5.23 4.56
C ALA A 11 14.84 -3.74 4.18
N LEU A 12 16.05 -3.31 3.83
CA LEU A 12 16.33 -1.94 3.39
C LEU A 12 16.18 -1.82 1.87
N VAL A 13 15.39 -0.85 1.43
CA VAL A 13 15.27 -0.39 0.05
C VAL A 13 16.23 0.78 -0.11
N ALA A 14 17.47 0.47 -0.51
CA ALA A 14 18.54 1.46 -0.59
C ALA A 14 18.50 2.34 -1.86
N SER A 15 17.74 1.90 -2.86
CA SER A 15 17.51 2.61 -4.12
C SER A 15 16.13 2.22 -4.66
N ALA A 16 15.67 2.88 -5.71
CA ALA A 16 14.38 2.54 -6.32
C ALA A 16 14.34 1.07 -6.76
N ILE A 17 13.33 0.34 -6.30
CA ILE A 17 13.09 -1.06 -6.69
C ILE A 17 11.83 -1.13 -7.54
N TYR A 18 11.92 -1.86 -8.64
CA TYR A 18 10.80 -2.15 -9.54
C TYR A 18 10.62 -3.66 -9.60
N LEU A 19 9.60 -4.16 -8.93
CA LEU A 19 9.29 -5.59 -8.96
C LEU A 19 8.61 -5.95 -10.27
N THR A 20 8.94 -7.13 -10.76
CA THR A 20 8.34 -7.77 -11.93
C THR A 20 7.93 -9.19 -11.55
N GLU A 21 7.18 -9.86 -12.44
CA GLU A 21 6.87 -11.29 -12.25
C GLU A 21 8.14 -12.16 -12.25
N GLN A 22 9.17 -11.79 -13.03
CA GLN A 22 10.43 -12.55 -13.17
C GLN A 22 11.26 -12.59 -11.89
N ASP A 23 11.13 -11.57 -11.02
CA ASP A 23 11.81 -11.54 -9.71
C ASP A 23 11.38 -12.68 -8.77
N TRP A 24 10.32 -13.41 -9.13
CA TRP A 24 9.76 -14.53 -8.38
C TRP A 24 10.06 -15.89 -9.00
N ASP A 25 10.66 -15.98 -10.19
CA ASP A 25 10.80 -17.23 -10.96
C ASP A 25 11.57 -18.33 -10.21
N SER A 26 12.51 -17.95 -9.34
CA SER A 26 13.31 -18.87 -8.52
C SER A 26 12.76 -19.09 -7.10
N ILE A 27 11.57 -18.56 -6.79
CA ILE A 27 11.02 -18.53 -5.44
C ILE A 27 9.66 -19.21 -5.43
N ALA A 28 9.50 -20.21 -4.57
CA ALA A 28 8.23 -20.88 -4.40
C ALA A 28 7.15 -19.89 -3.90
N THR A 29 6.08 -19.72 -4.67
CA THR A 29 4.98 -18.81 -4.34
C THR A 29 3.65 -19.55 -4.08
N PRO A 30 2.82 -19.06 -3.15
CA PRO A 30 3.02 -17.85 -2.35
C PRO A 30 4.04 -18.05 -1.24
N VAL A 31 4.89 -17.04 -1.03
CA VAL A 31 5.78 -16.98 0.12
C VAL A 31 4.95 -16.73 1.37
N VAL A 32 4.98 -17.69 2.31
CA VAL A 32 4.22 -17.59 3.56
C VAL A 32 5.04 -16.86 4.61
N VAL A 33 4.65 -15.63 4.93
CA VAL A 33 5.34 -14.77 5.90
C VAL A 33 4.76 -15.03 7.30
N ARG A 34 5.60 -15.59 8.18
CA ARG A 34 5.26 -16.03 9.55
C ARG A 34 5.76 -15.12 10.66
N ARG A 35 6.50 -14.08 10.29
CA ARG A 35 7.12 -13.12 11.21
C ARG A 35 6.68 -11.71 10.85
N ASN A 36 6.82 -10.79 11.79
CA ASN A 36 6.71 -9.38 11.46
C ASN A 36 7.88 -9.01 10.56
N LEU A 37 7.58 -8.34 9.45
CA LEU A 37 8.56 -7.94 8.45
C LEU A 37 8.42 -6.45 8.19
N THR A 38 9.53 -5.73 8.26
CA THR A 38 9.59 -4.31 7.90
C THR A 38 10.37 -4.15 6.60
N VAL A 39 9.76 -3.58 5.57
CA VAL A 39 10.46 -3.09 4.38
C VAL A 39 10.57 -1.59 4.52
N THR A 40 11.79 -1.06 4.52
CA THR A 40 12.04 0.35 4.84
C THR A 40 12.91 1.04 3.80
N GLY A 41 12.61 2.30 3.48
CA GLY A 41 13.55 3.17 2.76
C GLY A 41 14.67 3.72 3.67
N ILE A 42 15.63 4.43 3.07
CA ILE A 42 16.70 5.16 3.77
C ILE A 42 16.12 6.43 4.42
N THR A 43 16.60 6.81 5.60
CA THR A 43 16.21 8.05 6.29
C THR A 43 16.34 9.29 5.42
N GLY A 44 15.35 10.18 5.49
CA GLY A 44 15.31 11.43 4.71
C GLY A 44 14.12 11.40 3.76
N ASP A 45 14.35 10.87 2.56
CA ASP A 45 13.34 10.78 1.52
C ASP A 45 12.83 9.34 1.35
N PRO A 46 11.50 9.12 1.29
CA PRO A 46 10.96 7.78 1.08
C PRO A 46 11.48 7.15 -0.21
N ALA A 47 12.02 5.94 -0.10
CA ALA A 47 12.52 5.21 -1.27
C ALA A 47 11.36 4.72 -2.15
N THR A 48 11.57 4.69 -3.46
CA THR A 48 10.56 4.16 -4.39
C THR A 48 10.54 2.65 -4.34
N LEU A 49 9.35 2.09 -4.09
CA LEU A 49 9.09 0.67 -4.26
C LEU A 49 7.87 0.51 -5.18
N ASP A 50 8.15 0.20 -6.43
CA ASP A 50 7.13 -0.19 -7.41
C ASP A 50 6.89 -1.69 -7.30
N LEU A 51 5.66 -2.07 -6.97
CA LEU A 51 5.28 -3.49 -6.85
C LEU A 51 4.89 -4.13 -8.18
N GLY A 52 4.96 -3.40 -9.30
CA GLY A 52 4.76 -3.91 -10.67
C GLY A 52 3.40 -4.53 -10.94
N TYR A 53 2.42 -4.25 -10.09
CA TYR A 53 1.12 -4.92 -10.04
C TYR A 53 1.21 -6.44 -9.91
N VAL A 54 2.32 -6.92 -9.34
CA VAL A 54 2.57 -8.34 -9.10
C VAL A 54 1.52 -8.89 -8.14
N LYS A 55 0.94 -10.04 -8.48
CA LYS A 55 -0.24 -10.58 -7.77
C LYS A 55 0.05 -11.84 -6.98
N GLY A 56 -0.46 -11.85 -5.74
CA GLY A 56 -0.63 -13.08 -4.96
C GLY A 56 0.65 -13.83 -4.62
N LYS A 57 1.79 -13.14 -4.58
CA LYS A 57 3.09 -13.77 -4.32
C LYS A 57 3.40 -13.93 -2.84
N VAL A 58 2.72 -13.18 -1.98
CA VAL A 58 2.92 -13.20 -0.52
C VAL A 58 1.64 -13.58 0.19
N ARG A 59 1.72 -14.45 1.20
CA ARG A 59 0.61 -14.72 2.14
C ARG A 59 1.07 -14.40 3.55
N LEU A 60 0.41 -13.43 4.19
CA LEU A 60 0.62 -13.16 5.61
C LEU A 60 -0.15 -14.21 6.45
N VAL A 61 0.42 -14.57 7.58
CA VAL A 61 -0.25 -15.45 8.56
C VAL A 61 -0.98 -14.61 9.60
N SER A 62 -2.04 -15.17 10.20
CA SER A 62 -2.74 -14.52 11.31
C SER A 62 -1.78 -14.01 12.40
N GLY A 63 -1.97 -12.77 12.84
CA GLY A 63 -1.15 -12.08 13.85
C GLY A 63 0.08 -11.37 13.31
N VAL A 64 0.47 -11.57 12.05
CA VAL A 64 1.65 -10.94 11.44
C VAL A 64 1.36 -9.49 11.02
N THR A 65 2.35 -8.63 11.22
CA THR A 65 2.40 -7.28 10.66
C THR A 65 3.48 -7.16 9.58
N LEU A 66 3.08 -6.74 8.38
CA LEU A 66 3.98 -6.24 7.35
C LEU A 66 4.01 -4.72 7.44
N THR A 67 5.17 -4.15 7.74
CA THR A 67 5.38 -2.70 7.78
C THR A 67 6.10 -2.25 6.52
N LEU A 68 5.56 -1.23 5.85
CA LEU A 68 6.13 -0.52 4.72
C LEU A 68 6.45 0.89 5.21
N HIS A 69 7.69 1.10 5.62
CA HIS A 69 8.14 2.31 6.32
C HIS A 69 8.97 3.21 5.40
N ASN A 70 8.64 4.50 5.34
CA ASN A 70 9.41 5.46 4.57
C ASN A 70 9.60 5.01 3.11
N LEU A 71 8.48 4.66 2.47
CA LEU A 71 8.42 4.22 1.07
C LEU A 71 7.39 5.02 0.28
N ALA A 72 7.72 5.35 -0.97
CA ALA A 72 6.76 5.78 -1.99
C ALA A 72 6.33 4.56 -2.80
N LEU A 73 5.13 4.05 -2.53
CA LEU A 73 4.60 2.86 -3.20
C LEU A 73 3.88 3.23 -4.49
N THR A 74 4.29 2.57 -5.57
CA THR A 74 3.64 2.61 -6.89
C THR A 74 3.35 1.18 -7.32
N GLY A 75 2.56 1.00 -8.39
CA GLY A 75 2.28 -0.35 -8.92
C GLY A 75 1.62 -1.30 -7.92
N TYR A 76 1.06 -0.82 -6.80
CA TYR A 76 0.67 -1.69 -5.69
C TYR A 76 -0.73 -2.29 -5.86
N ARG A 77 -1.54 -1.73 -6.77
CA ARG A 77 -2.93 -2.12 -7.03
C ARG A 77 -3.33 -1.75 -8.45
N ALA A 78 -3.61 -2.73 -9.31
CA ALA A 78 -4.00 -2.52 -10.71
C ALA A 78 -5.45 -2.05 -10.86
N GLY A 79 -6.31 -2.39 -9.92
CA GLY A 79 -7.71 -1.96 -9.88
C GLY A 79 -7.92 -0.63 -9.16
N SER A 80 -9.19 -0.19 -9.06
CA SER A 80 -9.53 0.98 -8.26
C SER A 80 -9.24 0.73 -6.79
N PHE A 81 -8.22 1.43 -6.26
CA PHE A 81 -7.97 1.45 -4.82
C PHE A 81 -9.18 1.97 -4.04
N VAL A 82 -9.97 2.90 -4.59
CA VAL A 82 -11.15 3.44 -3.90
C VAL A 82 -12.19 2.33 -3.63
N LEU A 83 -12.39 1.42 -4.58
CA LEU A 83 -13.42 0.37 -4.50
C LEU A 83 -12.91 -0.91 -3.84
N ALA A 84 -11.67 -1.29 -4.13
CA ALA A 84 -11.04 -2.48 -3.59
C ALA A 84 -9.69 -2.07 -2.98
N PRO A 85 -9.70 -1.40 -1.81
CA PRO A 85 -8.48 -0.89 -1.22
C PRO A 85 -7.65 -2.07 -0.65
N GLY A 86 -6.45 -2.28 -1.20
CA GLY A 86 -5.59 -3.44 -0.90
C GLY A 86 -4.24 -3.39 -1.63
N LEU A 87 -3.46 -4.48 -1.52
CA LEU A 87 -2.18 -4.70 -2.19
C LEU A 87 -2.33 -5.95 -3.05
N ASP A 88 -2.04 -5.85 -4.34
CA ASP A 88 -2.11 -6.99 -5.26
C ASP A 88 -1.12 -8.09 -4.88
N LEU A 89 0.04 -7.70 -4.34
CA LEU A 89 1.11 -8.59 -3.91
C LEU A 89 0.65 -9.61 -2.84
N VAL A 90 -0.29 -9.22 -1.97
CA VAL A 90 -0.69 -9.98 -0.79
C VAL A 90 -1.98 -10.76 -1.05
N LEU A 91 -1.91 -12.08 -0.91
CA LEU A 91 -3.09 -12.95 -0.99
C LEU A 91 -4.09 -12.68 0.15
N PRO A 92 -5.39 -12.89 -0.11
CA PRO A 92 -6.39 -12.96 0.94
C PRO A 92 -6.02 -13.99 2.01
N LEU A 93 -6.33 -13.68 3.28
CA LEU A 93 -6.20 -14.62 4.37
C LEU A 93 -7.42 -15.57 4.43
N PRO A 94 -7.26 -16.77 5.01
CA PRO A 94 -8.38 -17.63 5.35
C PRO A 94 -9.43 -16.93 6.23
N ALA A 95 -10.67 -17.41 6.16
CA ALA A 95 -11.77 -16.84 6.95
C ALA A 95 -11.45 -16.89 8.46
N GLY A 96 -11.67 -15.77 9.15
CA GLY A 96 -11.41 -15.62 10.58
C GLY A 96 -9.97 -15.25 10.95
N GLU A 97 -9.00 -15.42 10.04
CA GLU A 97 -7.62 -14.96 10.26
C GLU A 97 -7.48 -13.46 10.00
N ARG A 98 -6.50 -12.83 10.68
CA ARG A 98 -6.23 -11.40 10.54
C ARG A 98 -4.74 -11.10 10.58
N ALA A 99 -4.27 -10.30 9.64
CA ALA A 99 -2.93 -9.70 9.62
C ALA A 99 -3.03 -8.18 9.48
N VAL A 100 -1.91 -7.47 9.63
CA VAL A 100 -1.84 -6.03 9.45
C VAL A 100 -0.83 -5.68 8.37
N VAL A 101 -1.21 -4.81 7.46
CA VAL A 101 -0.29 -4.08 6.58
C VAL A 101 -0.23 -2.64 7.07
N ARG A 102 0.92 -2.24 7.61
CA ARG A 102 1.15 -0.88 8.10
C ARG A 102 1.96 -0.10 7.08
N LEU A 103 1.49 1.07 6.71
CA LEU A 103 2.21 2.04 5.90
C LEU A 103 2.54 3.22 6.80
N GLU A 104 3.83 3.52 6.92
CA GLU A 104 4.32 4.50 7.90
C GLU A 104 5.27 5.50 7.25
N GLY A 105 5.01 6.80 7.40
CA GLY A 105 5.92 7.86 6.95
C GLY A 105 6.22 7.81 5.45
N GLY A 106 5.27 7.38 4.61
CA GLY A 106 5.45 7.18 3.18
C GLY A 106 4.28 7.71 2.35
N ALA A 107 4.25 7.34 1.07
CA ALA A 107 3.16 7.73 0.17
C ALA A 107 2.64 6.54 -0.64
N LEU A 108 1.36 6.62 -0.98
CA LEU A 108 0.75 5.81 -2.02
C LEU A 108 0.55 6.68 -3.25
N VAL A 109 1.04 6.21 -4.39
CA VAL A 109 0.84 6.91 -5.67
C VAL A 109 -0.24 6.20 -6.47
N LEU A 110 -1.33 6.92 -6.71
CA LEU A 110 -2.52 6.39 -7.37
C LEU A 110 -2.68 6.99 -8.76
N GLY A 111 -2.66 6.14 -9.78
CA GLY A 111 -3.18 6.48 -11.10
C GLY A 111 -4.71 6.38 -11.09
N LEU A 112 -5.40 7.50 -11.32
CA LEU A 112 -6.86 7.53 -11.43
C LEU A 112 -7.27 8.06 -12.81
N CYS A 113 -8.12 7.31 -13.51
CA CYS A 113 -8.68 7.70 -14.80
C CYS A 113 -10.09 8.29 -14.65
N TYR A 114 -10.25 9.26 -13.74
CA TYR A 114 -11.50 9.98 -13.50
C TYR A 114 -11.25 11.50 -13.52
N PRO A 115 -12.27 12.33 -13.80
CA PRO A 115 -12.18 13.77 -13.58
C PRO A 115 -11.76 14.08 -12.13
N LEU A 116 -10.96 15.14 -11.94
CA LEU A 116 -10.45 15.54 -10.63
C LEU A 116 -11.56 15.69 -9.58
N ALA A 117 -12.70 16.29 -9.95
CA ALA A 117 -13.85 16.45 -9.06
C ALA A 117 -14.38 15.10 -8.53
N THR A 118 -14.42 14.07 -9.39
CA THR A 118 -14.83 12.70 -9.00
C THR A 118 -13.81 12.07 -8.07
N ALA A 119 -12.50 12.23 -8.34
CA ALA A 119 -11.44 11.75 -7.46
C ALA A 119 -11.50 12.40 -6.06
N GLN A 120 -11.75 13.72 -6.00
CA GLN A 120 -11.92 14.46 -4.75
C GLN A 120 -13.15 13.99 -3.96
N GLN A 121 -14.26 13.70 -4.64
CA GLN A 121 -15.45 13.15 -4.00
C GLN A 121 -15.17 11.75 -3.42
N ALA A 122 -14.48 10.90 -4.17
CA ALA A 122 -14.08 9.57 -3.72
C ALA A 122 -13.14 9.62 -2.50
N ALA A 123 -12.17 10.53 -2.50
CA ALA A 123 -11.29 10.79 -1.37
C ALA A 123 -12.09 11.17 -0.10
N ARG A 124 -13.03 12.12 -0.21
CA ARG A 124 -13.92 12.52 0.90
C ARG A 124 -14.80 11.36 1.38
N ALA A 125 -15.32 10.54 0.48
CA ALA A 125 -16.09 9.35 0.86
C ALA A 125 -15.23 8.34 1.63
N SER A 126 -13.96 8.15 1.24
CA SER A 126 -13.03 7.28 1.96
C SER A 126 -12.72 7.76 3.36
N ALA A 127 -12.78 9.08 3.61
CA ALA A 127 -12.61 9.66 4.94
C ALA A 127 -13.69 9.24 5.95
N ASN A 128 -14.87 8.85 5.45
CA ASN A 128 -16.00 8.37 6.26
C ASN A 128 -15.96 6.86 6.52
N THR A 129 -14.88 6.17 6.11
CA THR A 129 -14.75 4.73 6.37
C THR A 129 -14.62 4.43 7.86
N SER A 130 -15.40 3.45 8.33
CA SER A 130 -15.35 2.99 9.71
C SER A 130 -14.02 2.34 10.03
N ARG A 131 -13.41 2.75 11.15
CA ARG A 131 -12.23 2.10 11.69
C ARG A 131 -12.57 0.69 12.20
N PRO A 132 -11.80 -0.36 11.85
CA PRO A 132 -11.98 -1.69 12.43
C PRO A 132 -11.75 -1.67 13.94
N LEU A 133 -12.65 -2.29 14.72
CA LEU A 133 -12.56 -2.34 16.19
C LEU A 133 -11.26 -2.97 16.71
N ALA A 134 -10.59 -3.78 15.90
CA ALA A 134 -9.33 -4.42 16.25
C ALA A 134 -8.13 -3.43 16.29
N LEU A 135 -8.29 -2.20 15.78
CA LEU A 135 -7.25 -1.18 15.80
C LEU A 135 -7.75 0.03 16.61
N PRO A 136 -7.09 0.41 17.72
CA PRO A 136 -7.54 1.50 18.59
C PRO A 136 -7.33 2.86 17.94
N GLY A 137 -8.16 3.87 18.29
CA GLY A 137 -8.02 5.28 17.87
C GLY A 137 -9.17 5.76 16.97
N THR A 138 -8.96 6.89 16.28
CA THR A 138 -9.96 7.52 15.40
C THR A 138 -9.33 7.83 14.05
N ASN A 139 -10.04 7.57 12.96
CA ASN A 139 -9.53 7.90 11.62
C ASN A 139 -9.38 9.42 11.47
N ALA A 140 -8.18 9.87 11.11
CA ALA A 140 -7.84 11.28 10.93
C ALA A 140 -7.14 11.52 9.59
N TYR A 141 -7.58 12.57 8.87
CA TYR A 141 -7.14 12.89 7.51
C TYR A 141 -6.87 14.40 7.37
N VAL A 142 -6.06 14.78 6.38
CA VAL A 142 -5.97 16.15 5.85
C VAL A 142 -6.36 16.14 4.37
N LEU A 143 -7.38 16.94 4.03
CA LEU A 143 -8.05 16.93 2.73
C LEU A 143 -8.41 18.36 2.28
N PRO A 144 -7.84 18.88 1.19
CA PRO A 144 -6.62 18.38 0.51
C PRO A 144 -5.39 18.56 1.38
N ASP A 145 -4.35 17.78 1.12
CA ASP A 145 -2.99 18.10 1.59
C ASP A 145 -2.29 18.98 0.53
N PRO A 146 -1.48 19.98 0.93
CA PRO A 146 -0.74 20.79 -0.02
C PRO A 146 0.22 19.95 -0.86
N LEU A 147 0.38 20.31 -2.14
CA LEU A 147 1.38 19.67 -3.00
C LEU A 147 2.80 20.10 -2.59
N PRO A 148 3.83 19.27 -2.87
CA PRO A 148 5.22 19.65 -2.60
C PRO A 148 5.57 20.99 -3.24
N PRO A 149 6.22 21.92 -2.49
CA PRO A 149 6.63 23.20 -3.04
C PRO A 149 7.65 23.01 -4.17
N GLY A 150 7.45 23.69 -5.29
CA GLY A 150 8.40 23.65 -6.41
C GLY A 150 8.36 22.37 -7.24
N CYS A 151 7.34 21.51 -7.09
CA CYS A 151 7.11 20.46 -8.07
C CYS A 151 6.95 21.10 -9.47
N SER A 152 7.49 20.48 -10.52
CA SER A 152 7.24 20.85 -11.91
C SER A 152 6.44 19.74 -12.60
N ALA A 153 5.50 20.10 -13.47
CA ALA A 153 4.38 19.24 -13.84
C ALA A 153 4.69 18.11 -14.84
N ASP A 154 5.88 18.08 -15.43
CA ASP A 154 6.05 17.42 -16.74
C ASP A 154 7.19 16.39 -16.83
N GLU A 155 7.72 15.89 -15.70
CA GLU A 155 8.77 14.86 -15.72
C GLU A 155 8.28 13.52 -15.15
N PRO A 156 7.72 12.61 -15.98
CA PRO A 156 7.34 11.25 -15.56
C PRO A 156 8.52 10.45 -14.97
N ALA A 157 9.74 10.82 -15.34
CA ALA A 157 10.97 10.21 -14.86
C ALA A 157 11.37 10.66 -13.45
N ALA A 158 10.81 11.76 -12.91
CA ALA A 158 11.13 12.23 -11.57
C ALA A 158 10.75 11.19 -10.50
N PRO A 159 11.45 11.13 -9.36
CA PRO A 159 11.02 10.35 -8.21
C PRO A 159 9.56 10.64 -7.85
N PRO A 160 8.75 9.64 -7.45
CA PRO A 160 7.32 9.84 -7.29
C PRO A 160 6.97 10.98 -6.31
N LEU A 161 7.77 11.25 -5.28
CA LEU A 161 7.48 12.33 -4.33
C LEU A 161 7.81 13.73 -4.83
N GLU A 162 8.55 13.86 -5.92
CA GLU A 162 8.94 15.15 -6.51
C GLU A 162 7.99 15.60 -7.63
N ARG A 163 7.09 14.71 -8.07
CA ARG A 163 6.13 14.97 -9.15
C ARG A 163 5.01 15.90 -8.70
N CYS A 164 4.50 16.73 -9.61
CA CYS A 164 3.23 17.41 -9.36
C CYS A 164 2.05 16.46 -9.55
N TYR A 165 1.31 16.24 -8.47
CA TYR A 165 0.04 15.52 -8.51
C TYR A 165 -1.13 16.48 -8.68
N ALA A 166 -2.17 16.04 -9.37
CA ALA A 166 -3.42 16.81 -9.48
C ALA A 166 -4.14 16.95 -8.12
N TYR A 167 -3.89 16.04 -7.18
CA TYR A 167 -4.51 16.02 -5.86
C TYR A 167 -3.65 15.22 -4.87
N ALA A 168 -3.60 15.68 -3.62
CA ALA A 168 -3.00 14.94 -2.52
C ALA A 168 -3.92 14.93 -1.31
N GLN A 169 -3.79 13.87 -0.52
CA GLN A 169 -4.42 13.71 0.79
C GLN A 169 -3.44 13.07 1.75
N ARG A 170 -3.53 13.43 3.03
CA ARG A 170 -2.68 12.86 4.06
C ARG A 170 -3.48 12.03 5.04
N TYR A 171 -3.03 10.80 5.25
CA TYR A 171 -3.52 9.92 6.31
C TYR A 171 -2.71 10.21 7.57
N VAL A 172 -3.33 10.72 8.64
CA VAL A 172 -2.64 11.04 9.90
C VAL A 172 -2.61 9.83 10.83
N ASP A 173 -3.76 9.20 11.02
CA ASP A 173 -3.87 7.87 11.63
C ASP A 173 -5.15 7.27 11.07
N VAL A 174 -5.02 6.35 10.12
CA VAL A 174 -6.17 5.77 9.43
C VAL A 174 -6.05 4.28 9.43
N ALA A 175 -7.09 3.61 9.90
CA ALA A 175 -7.20 2.17 9.87
C ALA A 175 -8.48 1.76 9.15
N THR A 176 -8.36 0.77 8.27
CA THR A 176 -9.46 0.28 7.44
C THR A 176 -9.28 -1.20 7.14
N VAL A 177 -10.38 -1.87 6.79
CA VAL A 177 -10.31 -3.23 6.24
C VAL A 177 -9.71 -3.19 4.83
N SER A 178 -9.12 -4.29 4.40
CA SER A 178 -8.68 -4.44 3.02
C SER A 178 -9.66 -5.31 2.26
N ILE A 179 -9.85 -4.96 1.00
CA ILE A 179 -10.86 -5.53 0.12
C ILE A 179 -10.18 -5.94 -1.17
N SER A 180 -10.46 -7.13 -1.65
CA SER A 180 -10.08 -7.63 -2.97
C SER A 180 -11.28 -7.64 -3.90
N VAL A 181 -11.02 -7.70 -5.21
CA VAL A 181 -12.06 -7.96 -6.21
C VAL A 181 -12.25 -9.47 -6.27
N GLY A 182 -13.46 -9.94 -5.93
CA GLY A 182 -13.83 -11.35 -5.98
C GLY A 182 -14.07 -11.84 -7.42
N PRO A 183 -14.30 -13.14 -7.61
CA PRO A 183 -14.55 -13.74 -8.94
C PRO A 183 -15.74 -13.13 -9.68
N SER A 184 -16.74 -12.62 -8.96
CA SER A 184 -17.92 -11.95 -9.52
C SER A 184 -17.68 -10.47 -9.86
N GLY A 185 -16.47 -9.95 -9.66
CA GLY A 185 -16.15 -8.52 -9.80
C GLY A 185 -16.55 -7.67 -8.59
N GLY A 186 -17.23 -8.24 -7.61
CA GLY A 186 -17.64 -7.54 -6.39
C GLY A 186 -16.53 -7.42 -5.33
N PRO A 187 -16.65 -6.49 -4.37
CA PRO A 187 -15.71 -6.37 -3.26
C PRO A 187 -15.84 -7.56 -2.30
N VAL A 188 -14.71 -8.15 -1.91
CA VAL A 188 -14.62 -9.24 -0.93
C VAL A 188 -13.55 -8.92 0.10
N ALA A 189 -13.86 -9.07 1.38
CA ALA A 189 -12.87 -8.87 2.44
C ALA A 189 -11.70 -9.84 2.27
N ASN A 190 -10.47 -9.35 2.36
CA ASN A 190 -9.28 -10.16 2.14
C ASN A 190 -8.53 -10.51 3.45
N GLY A 191 -9.14 -10.22 4.59
CA GLY A 191 -8.69 -10.65 5.92
C GLY A 191 -7.59 -9.81 6.58
N TYR A 192 -6.81 -9.01 5.85
CA TYR A 192 -5.83 -8.11 6.49
C TYR A 192 -6.36 -6.69 6.67
N LEU A 193 -5.97 -6.07 7.78
CA LEU A 193 -6.24 -4.67 8.09
C LEU A 193 -5.13 -3.81 7.50
N ARG A 194 -5.45 -2.59 7.11
CA ARG A 194 -4.45 -1.58 6.76
C ARG A 194 -4.43 -0.48 7.79
N ARG A 195 -3.23 -0.02 8.11
CA ARG A 195 -3.02 1.15 8.96
C ARG A 195 -2.04 2.11 8.27
N PHE A 196 -2.39 3.38 8.24
CA PHE A 196 -1.60 4.48 7.72
C PHE A 196 -1.25 5.41 8.88
N THR A 197 0.03 5.70 9.08
CA THR A 197 0.56 6.59 10.14
C THR A 197 1.72 7.43 9.66
#